data_AF-A0A7K2MZ78-F1
#
_entry.id   AF-A0A7K2MZ78-F1
#
_cell.length_a   1.000
_cell.length_b   1.000
_cell.length_c   1.000
_cell.angle_alpha   90.00
_cell.angle_beta   90.00
_cell.angle_gamma   90.00
#
_symmetry.space_group_name_H-M   'P 1'
#
loop_
_entity.id
_entity.type
_entity.pdbx_description
1 polymer ?
#
loop_
_entity_poly.entity_id
_entity_poly.type
_entity_poly.pdbx_seq_one_letter_code
_entity_poly.pdbx_strand_id
1 'polypeptide(L)' 'MSRPSPSPSKVRAPVAAERPTRRRGTELTRAIYEAALRELAETSFEELSFESVASAAGTGKSVLYRRWSTTAEL' A
#
# COMPACT_ATOMS: atom_id res chain seq x y z
N MET A 1 6.52 -23.08 19.13
CA MET A 1 7.38 -22.25 18.25
C MET A 1 7.18 -22.70 16.81
N SER A 2 6.18 -22.15 16.12
CA SER A 2 6.03 -22.18 14.67
C SER A 2 4.93 -21.17 14.37
N ARG A 3 5.29 -20.03 13.79
CA ARG A 3 4.32 -19.13 13.19
C ARG A 3 4.60 -19.13 11.68
N PRO A 4 3.56 -19.25 10.84
CA PRO A 4 3.73 -19.39 9.41
C PRO A 4 4.28 -18.08 8.82
N SER A 5 5.15 -18.23 7.83
CA SER A 5 5.63 -17.14 6.98
C SER A 5 4.51 -16.72 6.03
N PRO A 6 4.07 -15.45 6.02
CA PRO A 6 3.35 -14.93 4.87
C PRO A 6 4.40 -14.54 3.83
N SER A 7 4.61 -15.45 2.89
CA SER A 7 5.29 -15.15 1.63
C SER A 7 4.37 -14.24 0.81
N PRO A 8 4.74 -13.00 0.44
CA PRO A 8 4.05 -12.28 -0.62
C PRO A 8 4.59 -12.79 -1.96
N SER A 9 4.32 -14.05 -2.28
CA SER A 9 4.34 -14.49 -3.67
C SER A 9 3.12 -13.88 -4.37
N LYS A 10 3.31 -12.75 -5.05
CA LYS A 10 2.56 -12.49 -6.28
C LYS A 10 3.30 -11.58 -7.25
N VAL A 11 3.88 -12.24 -8.25
CA VAL A 11 4.22 -11.71 -9.56
C VAL A 11 2.99 -11.01 -10.17
N ARG A 12 3.12 -9.73 -10.57
CA ARG A 12 2.78 -9.28 -11.93
C ARG A 12 3.40 -7.90 -12.25
N ALA A 13 3.98 -7.83 -13.44
CA ALA A 13 4.62 -6.70 -14.10
C ALA A 13 3.68 -5.48 -14.31
N PRO A 14 4.22 -4.29 -14.66
CA PRO A 14 3.52 -3.02 -14.56
C PRO A 14 2.55 -2.83 -15.73
N VAL A 15 1.29 -2.54 -15.41
CA VAL A 15 0.35 -1.99 -16.39
C VAL A 15 0.42 -0.47 -16.34
N ALA A 16 1.14 0.08 -17.31
CA ALA A 16 1.02 1.47 -17.72
C ALA A 16 -0.22 1.60 -18.63
N ALA A 17 -1.28 2.24 -18.13
CA ALA A 17 -2.38 2.87 -18.87
C ALA A 17 -3.31 3.44 -17.80
N GLU A 18 -3.87 4.63 -17.84
CA GLU A 18 -4.20 5.62 -18.87
C GLU A 18 -4.44 6.92 -18.07
N ARG A 19 -4.59 8.11 -18.64
CA ARG A 19 -4.97 9.31 -17.85
C ARG A 19 -6.49 9.30 -17.58
N PRO A 20 -7.01 9.02 -16.35
CA PRO A 20 -8.44 8.96 -16.12
C PRO A 20 -8.81 9.93 -14.97
N THR A 21 -9.28 11.13 -15.32
CA THR A 21 -10.07 12.00 -14.42
C THR A 21 -9.66 11.94 -12.94
N ARG A 22 -8.43 12.41 -12.65
CA ARG A 22 -7.83 12.71 -11.34
C ARG A 22 -8.81 12.40 -10.19
N ARG A 23 -8.84 11.15 -9.69
CA ARG A 23 -9.42 10.85 -8.36
C ARG A 23 -8.59 11.65 -7.36
N ARG A 24 -9.01 12.90 -7.12
CA ARG A 24 -8.17 13.93 -6.48
C ARG A 24 -8.11 13.67 -4.99
N GLY A 25 -6.90 13.43 -4.50
CA GLY A 25 -6.55 13.63 -3.10
C GLY A 25 -7.23 12.66 -2.14
N THR A 26 -8.43 12.98 -1.69
CA THR A 26 -9.10 12.34 -0.55
C THR A 26 -9.48 10.88 -0.79
N GLU A 27 -10.03 10.53 -1.95
CA GLU A 27 -10.46 9.13 -2.21
C GLU A 27 -9.27 8.17 -2.27
N LEU A 28 -8.17 8.61 -2.89
CA LEU A 28 -6.91 7.85 -2.93
C LEU A 28 -6.29 7.73 -1.54
N THR A 29 -6.31 8.83 -0.77
CA THR A 29 -5.83 8.85 0.62
C THR A 29 -6.60 7.86 1.46
N ARG A 30 -7.93 7.84 1.31
CA ARG A 30 -8.80 6.93 2.05
C ARG A 30 -8.52 5.48 1.69
N ALA A 31 -8.36 5.16 0.42
CA ALA A 31 -7.98 3.81 -0.02
C ALA A 31 -6.65 3.36 0.59
N ILE A 32 -5.67 4.28 0.68
CA ILE A 32 -4.38 4.03 1.32
C ILE A 32 -4.54 3.79 2.82
N TYR A 33 -5.32 4.61 3.52
CA TYR A 33 -5.57 4.43 4.96
C TYR A 33 -6.31 3.14 5.27
N GLU A 34 -7.36 2.82 4.50
CA GLU A 34 -8.11 1.58 4.70
C GLU A 34 -7.24 0.35 4.45
N ALA A 35 -6.37 0.41 3.43
CA ALA A 35 -5.38 -0.64 3.18
C ALA A 35 -4.38 -0.77 4.33
N ALA A 36 -3.81 0.35 4.79
CA ALA A 36 -2.86 0.35 5.90
C ALA A 36 -3.48 -0.18 7.19
N LEU A 37 -4.71 0.23 7.53
CA LEU A 37 -5.43 -0.26 8.70
C LEU A 37 -5.76 -1.74 8.64
N ARG A 38 -6.12 -2.28 7.46
CA ARG A 38 -6.30 -3.73 7.29
C ARG A 38 -4.98 -4.46 7.47
N GLU A 39 -3.91 -3.96 6.89
CA GLU A 39 -2.58 -4.58 7.03
C GLU A 39 -2.13 -4.56 8.50
N LEU A 40 -2.37 -3.45 9.22
CA LEU A 40 -2.12 -3.31 10.66
C LEU A 40 -3.02 -4.17 11.55
N ALA A 41 -4.22 -4.53 11.08
CA ALA A 41 -5.12 -5.40 11.82
C ALA A 41 -4.69 -6.87 11.73
N GLU A 42 -4.12 -7.26 10.58
CA GLU A 42 -3.64 -8.62 10.32
C GLU A 42 -2.17 -8.82 10.74
N THR A 43 -1.36 -7.76 10.70
CA THR A 43 0.09 -7.78 10.93
C THR A 43 0.53 -6.75 11.98
N SER A 44 1.84 -6.67 12.23
CA SER A 44 2.43 -5.66 13.11
C SER A 44 3.00 -4.49 12.31
N PHE A 45 3.16 -3.33 12.95
CA PHE A 45 3.74 -2.12 12.34
C PHE A 45 5.14 -2.34 11.74
N GLU A 46 5.92 -3.28 12.26
CA GLU A 46 7.23 -3.66 11.73
C GLU A 46 7.16 -4.34 10.34
N GLU A 47 6.05 -5.01 10.03
CA GLU A 47 5.84 -5.67 8.74
C GLU A 47 5.16 -4.74 7.73
N LEU A 48 4.68 -3.58 8.19
CA LEU A 48 4.00 -2.61 7.36
C LEU A 48 5.02 -1.87 6.49
N SER A 49 4.86 -2.00 5.18
CA SER A 49 5.73 -1.37 4.20
C SER A 49 4.91 -0.62 3.16
N PHE A 50 5.48 0.44 2.58
CA PHE A 50 4.84 1.13 1.46
C PHE A 50 4.57 0.21 0.26
N GLU A 51 5.28 -0.91 0.14
CA GLU A 51 5.01 -1.91 -0.87
C GLU A 51 3.71 -2.68 -0.60
N SER A 52 3.54 -3.19 0.62
CA SER A 52 2.32 -3.89 1.02
C SER A 52 1.11 -2.95 0.93
N VAL A 53 1.24 -1.72 1.44
CA VAL A 53 0.19 -0.69 1.37
C VAL A 53 -0.13 -0.30 -0.07
N ALA A 54 0.87 -0.09 -0.93
CA ALA A 54 0.67 0.23 -2.34
C ALA A 54 -0.11 -0.87 -3.05
N SER A 55 0.30 -2.11 -2.83
CA SER A 55 -0.33 -3.30 -3.40
C SER A 55 -1.78 -3.43 -2.93
N ALA A 56 -2.03 -3.31 -1.62
CA ALA A 56 -3.36 -3.41 -1.03
C ALA A 56 -4.30 -2.26 -1.44
N ALA A 57 -3.78 -1.03 -1.57
CA ALA A 57 -4.55 0.13 -2.01
C ALA A 57 -4.69 0.25 -3.54
N GLY A 58 -4.03 -0.61 -4.32
CA GLY A 58 -4.03 -0.55 -5.78
C GLY A 58 -3.38 0.73 -6.32
N THR A 59 -2.39 1.28 -5.62
CA THR A 59 -1.69 2.52 -5.98
C THR A 59 -0.21 2.27 -6.23
N GLY A 60 0.46 3.23 -6.89
CA GLY A 60 1.90 3.17 -7.10
C GLY A 60 2.69 3.67 -5.88
N LYS A 61 3.82 3.02 -5.57
CA LYS A 61 4.78 3.46 -4.53
C LYS A 61 5.16 4.94 -4.67
N SER A 62 5.27 5.44 -5.91
CA SER A 62 5.62 6.84 -6.23
C SER A 62 4.64 7.87 -5.66
N VAL A 63 3.36 7.50 -5.49
CA VAL A 63 2.35 8.39 -4.90
C VAL A 63 2.49 8.47 -3.39
N LEU A 64 2.85 7.35 -2.75
CA LEU A 64 3.11 7.27 -1.32
C LEU A 64 4.36 8.08 -0.96
N TYR A 65 5.49 7.82 -1.63
CA TYR A 65 6.75 8.53 -1.40
C TYR A 65 6.68 10.05 -1.65
N ARG A 66 5.73 10.52 -2.46
CA ARG A 66 5.52 11.97 -2.67
C ARG A 66 4.79 12.66 -1.53
N ARG A 67 4.08 11.91 -0.69
CA ARG A 67 3.21 12.45 0.37
C ARG A 67 3.70 12.11 1.77
N TRP A 68 4.36 10.96 1.92
CA TRP A 68 4.84 10.44 3.19
C TRP A 68 6.27 9.98 2.99
N SER A 69 7.18 10.49 3.83
CA SER A 69 8.60 10.19 3.71
C SER A 69 8.92 8.84 4.32
N THR A 70 8.11 8.40 5.30
CA THR A 70 8.26 7.10 5.97
C THR A 70 6.90 6.46 6.20
N THR A 71 6.88 5.14 6.35
CA THR A 71 5.65 4.41 6.70
C THR A 71 5.06 4.88 8.03
N ALA A 72 5.88 5.45 8.92
CA ALA A 72 5.43 6.01 10.19
C ALA A 72 4.63 7.32 10.06
N GLU A 73 4.80 8.04 8.95
CA GLU A 73 4.00 9.23 8.65
C GLU A 73 2.66 8.88 7.98
N LEU A 74 2.49 7.64 7.55
CA LEU A 74 1.25 7.16 6.91
C LEU A 74 0.12 7.09 7.94
#